data_AF-A0A485LUY6-F1
#
_entry.id   AF-A0A485LUY6-F1
#
_cell.length_a   1.000
_cell.length_b   1.000
_cell.length_c   1.000
_cell.angle_alpha   90.00
_cell.angle_beta   90.00
_cell.angle_gamma   90.00
#
_symmetry.space_group_name_H-M   'P 1'
#
loop_
_entity.id
_entity.type
_entity.pdbx_description
1 polymer ?
#
loop_
_entity_poly.entity_id
_entity_poly.type
_entity_poly.pdbx_seq_one_letter_code
_entity_poly.pdbx_strand_id
1 'polypeptide(L)'
;MEHLEIMTGEPLQDMQKIKNAGGIYLGHYTPLSTGCFGSGPNHVLPTGRRAVVSGGLKTADFYKAVTFEYFSKEGLANLREAMVKLADYEGFPAHGNAILERFARD
;
A
#
# COMPACT_ATOMS: atom_id res chain seq x y z
N MET A 1 1.85 15.38 -10.63
CA MET A 1 2.45 16.69 -10.28
C MET A 1 2.70 16.73 -8.78
N GLU A 2 3.59 17.59 -8.28
CA GLU A 2 3.82 17.76 -6.85
C GLU A 2 2.63 18.47 -6.17
N HIS A 3 2.32 19.71 -6.58
CA HIS A 3 1.22 20.54 -6.07
C HIS A 3 0.21 20.88 -7.18
N LEU A 4 -1.09 20.66 -6.96
CA LEU A 4 -2.17 21.01 -7.89
C LEU A 4 -3.17 21.96 -7.25
N GLU A 5 -3.32 23.16 -7.81
CA GLU A 5 -4.46 24.04 -7.49
C GLU A 5 -5.59 23.87 -8.51
N ILE A 6 -6.82 23.66 -8.03
CA ILE A 6 -8.03 23.58 -8.85
C ILE A 6 -8.93 24.77 -8.52
N MET A 7 -8.89 25.77 -9.40
CA MET A 7 -9.59 27.05 -9.28
C MET A 7 -10.74 27.14 -10.27
N THR A 8 -11.69 26.21 -10.19
CA THR A 8 -12.86 26.12 -11.07
C THR A 8 -14.15 26.43 -10.29
N GLY A 9 -15.28 26.52 -11.00
CA GLY A 9 -16.60 26.69 -10.37
C GLY A 9 -17.04 25.47 -9.56
N GLU A 10 -16.57 24.27 -9.92
CA GLU A 10 -16.94 22.99 -9.29
C GLU A 10 -15.68 22.16 -8.95
N PRO A 11 -14.79 22.65 -8.07
CA PRO A 11 -13.45 22.08 -7.87
C PRO A 11 -13.48 20.64 -7.32
N LEU A 12 -14.52 20.30 -6.54
CA LEU A 12 -14.76 18.95 -6.03
C LEU A 12 -15.15 17.95 -7.13
N GLN A 13 -15.83 18.40 -8.18
CA GLN A 13 -16.15 17.54 -9.33
C GLN A 13 -14.93 17.37 -10.22
N ASP A 14 -14.18 18.45 -10.43
CA ASP A 14 -12.99 18.42 -11.27
C ASP A 14 -11.84 17.60 -10.67
N MET A 15 -11.68 17.61 -9.34
CA MET A 15 -10.65 16.78 -8.68
C MET A 15 -10.83 15.28 -8.94
N GLN A 16 -12.06 14.81 -9.21
CA GLN A 16 -12.33 13.39 -9.49
C GLN A 16 -11.70 12.93 -10.82
N LYS A 17 -11.39 13.87 -11.72
CA LYS A 17 -10.72 13.59 -13.00
C LYS A 17 -9.20 13.42 -12.82
N ILE A 18 -8.67 13.79 -11.65
CA ILE A 18 -7.23 13.82 -11.38
C ILE A 18 -6.78 12.47 -10.83
N LYS A 19 -5.83 11.84 -11.53
CA LYS A 19 -5.25 10.55 -11.11
C LYS A 19 -3.95 10.70 -10.30
N ASN A 20 -3.16 11.74 -10.58
CA ASN A 20 -1.77 11.84 -10.09
C ASN A 20 -1.40 13.24 -9.58
N ALA A 21 -1.48 13.45 -8.27
CA ALA A 21 -1.01 14.66 -7.59
C ALA A 21 -0.48 14.33 -6.19
N GLY A 22 0.59 15.02 -5.75
CA GLY A 22 1.11 14.89 -4.38
C GLY A 22 0.19 15.57 -3.37
N GLY A 23 -0.18 16.82 -3.64
CA GLY A 23 -1.15 17.60 -2.88
C GLY A 23 -2.13 18.31 -3.83
N ILE A 24 -3.39 18.40 -3.43
CA ILE A 24 -4.47 19.05 -4.19
C ILE A 24 -5.09 20.14 -3.32
N TYR A 25 -5.22 21.34 -3.89
CA TYR A 25 -5.71 22.55 -3.24
C TYR A 25 -6.93 23.05 -4.01
N LEU A 26 -8.07 23.16 -3.32
CA LEU A 26 -9.38 23.30 -3.97
C LEU A 26 -10.00 24.67 -3.69
N GLY A 27 -10.31 25.41 -4.74
CA GLY A 27 -11.04 26.68 -4.67
C GLY A 27 -10.23 27.86 -4.15
N HIS A 28 -10.80 29.05 -4.32
CA HIS A 28 -10.11 30.34 -4.13
C HIS A 28 -9.57 30.60 -2.71
N TYR A 29 -10.10 29.92 -1.70
CA TYR A 29 -9.71 30.09 -0.30
C TYR A 29 -8.67 29.07 0.19
N THR A 30 -8.16 28.22 -0.71
CA THR A 30 -7.17 27.19 -0.38
C THR A 30 -5.87 27.44 -1.18
N PRO A 31 -5.15 28.56 -0.97
CA PRO A 31 -3.87 28.75 -1.64
C PRO A 31 -2.87 27.70 -1.16
N LEU A 32 -1.92 27.31 -2.01
CA LEU A 32 -0.83 26.38 -1.72
C LEU A 32 -0.21 26.60 -0.33
N SER A 33 0.02 27.86 0.04
CA SER A 33 0.64 28.25 1.33
C SER A 33 -0.06 27.63 2.55
N THR A 34 -1.36 27.37 2.49
CA THR A 34 -2.08 26.71 3.60
C THR A 34 -1.55 25.30 3.87
N GLY A 35 -1.18 24.54 2.82
CA GLY A 35 -0.56 23.21 2.90
C GLY A 35 0.88 23.23 3.38
N CYS A 36 1.58 24.36 3.22
CA CYS A 36 2.95 24.47 3.67
C CYS A 36 3.07 24.71 5.18
N PHE A 37 2.04 25.27 5.83
CA PHE A 37 2.19 25.83 7.17
C PHE A 37 1.15 25.37 8.20
N GLY A 38 -0.15 25.29 7.85
CA GLY A 38 -1.19 25.27 8.88
C GLY A 38 -2.42 24.41 8.63
N SER A 39 -2.59 23.83 7.44
CA SER A 39 -3.79 23.03 7.13
C SER A 39 -3.71 21.58 7.61
N GLY A 40 -2.51 21.07 7.92
CA GLY A 40 -2.31 19.74 8.50
C GLY A 40 -1.59 18.71 7.62
N PRO A 41 -1.91 18.57 6.31
CA PRO A 41 -1.17 17.67 5.41
C PRO A 41 0.33 17.95 5.37
N ASN A 42 1.12 16.91 5.13
CA ASN A 42 2.57 17.04 5.05
C ASN A 42 3.01 17.67 3.73
N HIS A 43 3.85 18.71 3.77
CA HIS A 43 4.36 19.38 2.57
C HIS A 43 5.53 18.65 1.89
N VAL A 44 6.04 17.55 2.46
CA VAL A 44 7.04 16.71 1.82
C VAL A 44 6.32 15.83 0.81
N LEU A 45 6.32 16.29 -0.45
CA LEU A 45 5.57 15.70 -1.54
C LEU A 45 6.48 15.11 -2.63
N PRO A 46 5.98 14.14 -3.41
CA PRO A 46 6.74 13.51 -4.47
C PRO A 46 6.94 14.43 -5.69
N THR A 47 8.18 14.79 -5.96
CA THR A 47 8.60 15.61 -7.11
C THR A 47 9.03 14.72 -8.30
N GLY A 48 9.47 15.31 -9.42
CA GLY A 48 10.03 14.54 -10.53
C GLY A 48 9.05 13.53 -11.16
N ARG A 49 7.76 13.87 -11.23
CA ARG A 49 6.65 13.00 -11.69
C ARG A 49 6.39 11.77 -10.82
N ARG A 50 6.95 11.67 -9.61
CA ARG A 50 6.79 10.50 -8.71
C ARG A 50 5.39 10.33 -8.13
N ALA A 51 4.53 11.36 -8.21
CA ALA A 51 3.11 11.27 -7.82
C ALA A 51 2.30 10.18 -8.55
N VAL A 52 2.87 9.49 -9.54
CA VAL A 52 2.29 8.30 -10.20
C VAL A 52 2.45 7.00 -9.41
N VAL A 53 3.41 6.94 -8.48
CA VAL A 53 3.75 5.72 -7.70
C VAL A 53 3.90 5.98 -6.20
N SER A 54 3.91 7.24 -5.76
CA SER A 54 4.07 7.60 -4.35
C SER A 54 3.13 8.74 -3.97
N GLY A 55 2.64 8.73 -2.73
CA GLY A 55 1.93 9.85 -2.12
C GLY A 55 2.85 10.78 -1.33
N GLY A 56 2.26 11.79 -0.68
CA GLY A 56 2.97 12.62 0.30
C GLY A 56 3.44 11.83 1.53
N LEU A 57 4.42 12.41 2.24
CA LEU A 57 4.96 11.84 3.47
C LEU A 57 3.86 11.70 4.52
N LYS A 58 3.78 10.52 5.14
CA LYS A 58 2.77 10.14 6.14
C LYS A 58 3.41 9.32 7.23
N THR A 59 2.69 9.15 8.34
CA THR A 59 3.16 8.37 9.50
C THR A 59 3.61 6.96 9.11
N ALA A 60 2.93 6.31 8.16
CA ALA A 60 3.29 4.98 7.65
C ALA A 60 4.70 4.91 7.03
N ASP A 61 5.27 6.02 6.57
CA ASP A 61 6.64 6.04 6.02
C ASP A 61 7.71 5.95 7.13
N PHE A 62 7.32 6.11 8.40
CA PHE A 62 8.19 5.98 9.57
C PHE A 62 8.04 4.64 10.31
N TYR A 63 7.13 3.78 9.86
CA TYR A 63 6.95 2.44 10.41
C TYR A 63 7.34 1.38 9.39
N LYS A 64 7.73 0.19 9.87
CA LYS A 64 7.91 -1.00 9.04
C LYS A 64 6.76 -1.97 9.34
N ALA A 65 6.03 -2.38 8.29
CA ALA A 65 5.06 -3.47 8.41
C ALA A 65 5.80 -4.80 8.61
N VAL A 66 5.41 -5.56 9.62
CA VAL A 66 5.91 -6.92 9.89
C VAL A 66 4.71 -7.86 9.87
N THR A 67 4.75 -8.86 8.99
CA THR A 67 3.72 -9.90 8.92
C THR A 67 4.11 -11.07 9.83
N PHE A 68 3.13 -11.69 10.47
CA PHE A 68 3.33 -12.90 11.26
C PHE A 68 2.21 -13.90 10.94
N GLU A 69 2.51 -15.18 11.05
CA GLU A 69 1.57 -16.27 10.80
C GLU A 69 1.62 -17.25 11.96
N TYR A 70 0.45 -17.74 12.36
CA TYR A 70 0.30 -18.76 13.39
C TYR A 70 -0.78 -19.73 12.97
N PHE A 71 -0.41 -20.99 12.77
CA PHE A 71 -1.30 -22.04 12.30
C PHE A 71 -1.75 -22.92 13.47
N SER A 72 -3.06 -23.23 13.53
CA SER A 72 -3.49 -24.45 14.19
C SER A 72 -3.14 -25.67 13.33
N LYS A 73 -3.15 -26.85 13.95
CA LYS A 73 -2.92 -28.10 13.22
C LYS A 73 -3.94 -28.31 12.10
N GLU A 74 -5.22 -28.03 12.39
CA GLU A 74 -6.34 -28.15 11.45
C GLU A 74 -6.21 -27.12 10.32
N GLY A 75 -5.81 -25.89 10.65
CA GLY A 75 -5.56 -24.84 9.66
C GLY A 75 -4.48 -25.23 8.67
N LEU A 76 -3.37 -25.79 9.15
CA LEU A 76 -2.31 -26.29 8.28
C LEU A 76 -2.77 -27.53 7.50
N ALA A 77 -3.51 -28.45 8.11
CA ALA A 77 -4.02 -29.66 7.46
C ALA A 77 -4.92 -29.32 6.26
N ASN A 78 -5.77 -28.30 6.39
CA ASN A 78 -6.67 -27.84 5.33
C ASN A 78 -5.93 -27.26 4.11
N LEU A 79 -4.74 -26.67 4.31
CA LEU A 79 -3.94 -26.09 3.23
C LEU A 79 -2.82 -27.01 2.73
N ARG A 80 -2.49 -28.06 3.48
CA ARG A 80 -1.37 -28.97 3.24
C ARG A 80 -1.30 -29.43 1.80
N GLU A 81 -2.39 -29.98 1.27
CA GLU A 81 -2.39 -30.56 -0.08
C GLU A 81 -2.11 -29.51 -1.16
N ALA A 82 -2.74 -28.33 -1.05
CA ALA A 82 -2.53 -27.25 -2.00
C ALA A 82 -1.10 -26.71 -1.96
N MET A 83 -0.55 -26.51 -0.75
CA MET A 83 0.81 -26.00 -0.58
C MET A 83 1.87 -26.99 -1.05
N VAL A 84 1.69 -28.30 -0.79
CA VAL A 84 2.61 -29.33 -1.29
C VAL A 84 2.56 -29.41 -2.82
N LYS A 85 1.36 -29.37 -3.42
CA LYS A 85 1.21 -29.34 -4.88
C LYS A 85 1.88 -28.12 -5.51
N LEU A 86 1.78 -26.95 -4.89
CA LEU A 86 2.48 -25.75 -5.34
C LEU A 86 3.99 -25.90 -5.22
N ALA A 87 4.48 -26.43 -4.09
CA ALA A 87 5.91 -26.67 -3.90
C ALA A 87 6.48 -27.65 -4.93
N ASP A 88 5.73 -28.71 -5.28
CA ASP A 88 6.13 -29.66 -6.32
C ASP A 88 6.12 -29.02 -7.71
N TYR A 89 5.08 -28.24 -8.03
CA TYR A 89 4.96 -27.53 -9.30
C TYR A 89 6.10 -26.51 -9.51
N GLU A 90 6.49 -25.80 -8.45
CA GLU A 90 7.59 -24.83 -8.48
C GLU A 90 8.98 -25.48 -8.46
N GLY A 91 9.06 -26.81 -8.26
CA GLY A 91 10.33 -27.53 -8.17
C GLY A 91 11.07 -27.34 -6.84
N PHE A 92 10.34 -27.06 -5.75
CA PHE A 92 10.85 -26.86 -4.39
C PHE A 92 10.40 -27.96 -3.41
N PRO A 93 10.82 -29.23 -3.61
CA PRO A 93 10.34 -30.35 -2.81
C PRO A 93 10.65 -30.22 -1.30
N ALA A 94 11.72 -29.51 -0.94
CA ALA A 94 12.05 -29.24 0.47
C ALA A 94 10.96 -28.42 1.20
N HIS A 95 10.27 -27.50 0.49
CA HIS A 95 9.20 -26.69 1.06
C HIS A 95 7.96 -27.54 1.34
N GLY A 96 7.57 -28.41 0.39
CA GLY A 96 6.47 -29.36 0.57
C GLY A 96 6.77 -30.36 1.68
N ASN A 97 7.98 -30.93 1.69
CA ASN A 97 8.42 -31.84 2.75
C ASN A 97 8.36 -31.19 4.13
N ALA A 98 8.78 -29.93 4.28
CA ALA A 98 8.70 -29.22 5.56
C ALA A 98 7.27 -29.13 6.13
N ILE A 99 6.25 -29.10 5.26
CA ILE A 99 4.83 -29.15 5.63
C ILE A 99 4.43 -30.58 6.00
N LEU A 100 4.78 -31.56 5.17
CA LEU A 100 4.45 -32.98 5.39
C LEU A 100 5.03 -33.50 6.71
N GLU A 101 6.27 -33.11 7.04
CA GLU A 101 6.93 -33.48 8.30
C GLU A 101 6.17 -33.03 9.55
N ARG A 102 5.30 -32.01 9.46
CA ARG A 102 4.45 -31.59 10.60
C ARG A 102 3.36 -32.62 10.96
N PHE A 103 3.10 -33.56 10.06
CA PHE A 103 2.08 -34.62 10.21
C PHE A 103 2.70 -36.03 10.21
N ALA A 104 4.02 -36.17 10.12
CA ALA A 104 4.68 -37.47 9.94
C ALA A 104 4.59 -38.42 11.16
N ARG A 105 4.19 -37.90 12.33
CA ARG A 105 4.02 -38.67 13.57
C ARG A 105 2.56 -38.84 14.00
N ASP A 106 1.63 -38.40 13.16
CA ASP A 106 0.20 -38.60 13.34
C ASP A 106 -0.22 -39.97 12.80
#